data_AF-A0A0K1PG28-F1
#
_entry.id   AF-A0A0K1PG28-F1
#
_cell.length_a   1.000
_cell.length_b   1.000
_cell.length_c   1.000
_cell.angle_alpha   90.00
_cell.angle_beta   90.00
_cell.angle_gamma   90.00
#
_symmetry.space_group_name_H-M   'P 1'
#
loop_
_entity.id
_entity.type
_entity.pdbx_description
1 polymer ?
#
loop_
_entity_poly.entity_id
_entity_poly.type
_entity_poly.pdbx_seq_one_letter_code
_entity_poly.pdbx_strand_id
1 'polypeptide(L)'
;MGSSGGAREPEASKRREYSDVGRAPYELRQFGGGGGRFRVYPSVVFSFALVSPPASEAELLGRARSLAGHPLGAIAERHAVPLADVSRSKGWIGKLLEISLGATASSRGEPDFQLLGVELKTVPVDLEGRPKESTFVCSAPLETMGELSWERSPVREKLARVLWVPIEATPEVPVPYRRIGMPLLWSPSPEEEVTLKRDWDELSERVGKGHVEEITAHIGCHLQLRPKGANARSARWGVNEEGDPIRTLPRAFYLRASFVREVLARGYAPSGRSP
;
A
#
# COMPACT_ATOMS: atom_id res chain seq x y z
N MET A 1 -51.33 -38.43 26.86
CA MET A 1 -51.99 -37.88 28.07
C MET A 1 -50.93 -37.16 28.87
N GLY A 2 -50.96 -35.87 29.17
CA GLY A 2 -51.87 -34.77 28.92
C GLY A 2 -51.10 -33.48 29.23
N SER A 3 -51.50 -32.41 28.57
CA SER A 3 -51.04 -31.04 28.73
C SER A 3 -51.17 -30.48 30.14
N SER A 4 -50.29 -29.54 30.51
CA SER A 4 -50.71 -28.26 31.10
C SER A 4 -49.62 -27.22 30.96
N GLY A 5 -49.90 -26.16 30.21
CA GLY A 5 -49.07 -24.97 30.13
C GLY A 5 -49.28 -24.03 31.32
N GLY A 6 -48.30 -23.17 31.53
CA GLY A 6 -48.35 -21.98 32.37
C GLY A 6 -47.35 -20.97 31.82
N ALA A 7 -47.81 -19.78 31.48
CA ALA A 7 -47.06 -18.72 30.81
C ALA A 7 -46.69 -17.58 31.76
N ARG A 8 -45.62 -16.84 31.38
CA ARG A 8 -45.15 -15.51 31.86
C ARG A 8 -44.45 -15.55 33.23
N GLU A 9 -43.33 -14.87 33.48
CA GLU A 9 -42.73 -13.64 32.93
C GLU A 9 -41.21 -13.64 33.29
N PRO A 10 -40.30 -13.02 32.50
CA PRO A 10 -38.87 -13.05 32.79
C PRO A 10 -38.42 -11.92 33.74
N GLU A 11 -37.69 -12.32 34.78
CA GLU A 11 -37.10 -11.45 35.80
C GLU A 11 -35.92 -10.64 35.24
N ALA A 12 -35.87 -9.36 35.64
CA ALA A 12 -34.95 -8.36 35.13
C ALA A 12 -33.61 -8.31 35.89
N SER A 13 -32.64 -7.69 35.22
CA SER A 13 -31.56 -6.88 35.80
C SER A 13 -30.30 -7.59 36.31
N LYS A 14 -29.22 -7.44 35.52
CA LYS A 14 -27.97 -6.76 35.94
C LYS A 14 -27.08 -6.52 34.71
N ARG A 15 -27.39 -5.44 33.98
CA ARG A 15 -26.42 -4.78 33.08
C ARG A 15 -25.52 -3.91 33.94
N ARG A 16 -24.21 -4.08 33.81
CA ARG A 16 -23.22 -3.15 34.37
C ARG A 16 -23.22 -1.86 33.55
N GLU A 17 -23.25 -0.77 34.28
CA GLU A 17 -23.11 0.61 33.84
C GLU A 17 -21.73 0.85 33.22
N TYR A 18 -21.72 1.53 32.08
CA TYR A 18 -20.61 2.38 31.66
C TYR A 18 -21.26 3.70 31.22
N SER A 19 -21.33 4.62 32.17
CA SER A 19 -21.75 5.99 31.94
C SER A 19 -20.57 6.82 31.44
N ASP A 20 -20.89 7.75 30.55
CA ASP A 20 -20.19 9.00 30.25
C ASP A 20 -19.05 8.99 29.22
N VAL A 21 -19.42 9.18 27.94
CA VAL A 21 -18.65 10.01 27.01
C VAL A 21 -19.65 10.89 26.23
N GLY A 22 -19.45 12.20 26.35
CA GLY A 22 -20.36 13.25 25.93
C GLY A 22 -20.78 13.20 24.46
N ARG A 23 -22.07 13.50 24.26
CA ARG A 23 -22.71 13.73 22.97
C ARG A 23 -22.06 14.93 22.26
N ALA A 24 -21.63 14.70 21.02
CA ALA A 24 -21.39 15.78 20.06
C ALA A 24 -22.72 16.47 19.71
N PRO A 25 -22.78 17.81 19.61
CA PRO A 25 -23.98 18.49 19.13
C PRO A 25 -23.85 18.72 17.62
N TYR A 26 -24.68 18.05 16.83
CA TYR A 26 -25.07 18.54 15.51
C TYR A 26 -26.60 18.63 15.46
N GLU A 27 -27.15 19.71 15.99
CA GLU A 27 -28.52 20.09 15.64
C GLU A 27 -28.49 20.84 14.31
N LEU A 28 -29.08 20.22 13.28
CA LEU A 28 -29.52 20.90 12.07
C LEU A 28 -30.67 21.84 12.44
N ARG A 29 -30.40 23.15 12.54
CA ARG A 29 -31.46 24.17 12.53
C ARG A 29 -31.52 24.85 11.17
N GLN A 30 -32.66 24.71 10.51
CA GLN A 30 -33.09 25.63 9.46
C GLN A 30 -33.31 27.01 10.08
N PHE A 31 -32.77 28.06 9.47
CA PHE A 31 -33.14 29.43 9.77
C PHE A 31 -33.52 30.16 8.49
N GLY A 32 -34.79 30.57 8.42
CA GLY A 32 -35.24 31.67 7.59
C GLY A 32 -34.99 33.01 8.28
N GLY A 33 -34.80 34.04 7.44
CA GLY A 33 -35.11 35.45 7.66
C GLY A 33 -34.64 36.15 8.94
N GLY A 34 -33.71 37.11 8.80
CA GLY A 34 -33.53 38.19 9.77
C GLY A 34 -32.10 38.71 9.86
N GLY A 35 -31.88 39.97 9.49
CA GLY A 35 -30.58 40.62 9.48
C GLY A 35 -29.88 40.66 10.85
N GLY A 36 -28.59 40.37 10.85
CA GLY A 36 -27.74 40.45 12.05
C GLY A 36 -26.29 40.08 11.71
N ARG A 37 -25.42 41.10 11.77
CA ARG A 37 -23.93 41.07 11.73
C ARG A 37 -23.29 39.71 11.45
N PHE A 38 -22.73 39.57 10.25
CA PHE A 38 -21.81 38.47 9.90
C PHE A 38 -20.61 38.47 10.84
N ARG A 39 -20.56 37.49 11.75
CA ARG A 39 -19.33 37.16 12.47
C ARG A 39 -18.43 36.42 11.49
N VAL A 40 -17.47 37.14 10.90
CA VAL A 40 -16.41 36.52 10.11
C VAL A 40 -15.58 35.68 11.08
N TYR A 41 -15.73 34.37 11.03
CA TYR A 41 -14.78 33.47 11.66
C TYR A 41 -13.46 33.65 10.91
N PRO A 42 -12.32 33.86 11.60
CA PRO A 42 -11.05 33.93 10.92
C PRO A 42 -10.88 32.63 10.14
N SER A 43 -10.80 32.74 8.82
CA SER A 43 -10.37 31.64 7.98
C SER A 43 -9.07 31.14 8.56
N VAL A 44 -9.07 29.91 9.08
CA VAL A 44 -7.83 29.21 9.40
C VAL A 44 -7.11 29.11 8.07
N VAL A 45 -6.16 30.00 7.85
CA VAL A 45 -5.20 29.90 6.76
C VAL A 45 -4.39 28.67 7.11
N PHE A 46 -4.80 27.51 6.59
CA PHE A 46 -3.96 26.34 6.57
C PHE A 46 -2.72 26.74 5.76
N SER A 47 -1.62 26.98 6.46
CA SER A 47 -0.33 27.12 5.83
C SER A 47 -0.05 25.79 5.15
N PHE A 48 -0.14 25.77 3.82
CA PHE A 48 0.28 24.65 2.99
C PHE A 48 1.81 24.60 3.03
N ALA A 49 2.35 24.10 4.14
CA ALA A 49 3.75 23.70 4.18
C ALA A 49 3.87 22.46 3.29
N LEU A 50 4.23 22.68 2.03
CA LEU A 50 4.72 21.61 1.17
C LEU A 50 5.87 20.93 1.91
N VAL A 51 5.71 19.64 2.21
CA VAL A 51 6.76 18.85 2.84
C VAL A 51 7.93 18.82 1.88
N SER A 52 9.05 19.44 2.25
CA SER A 52 10.26 19.45 1.42
C SER A 52 10.79 18.02 1.26
N PRO A 53 11.49 17.71 0.15
CA PRO A 53 12.13 16.41 0.00
C PRO A 53 13.12 16.13 1.14
N PRO A 54 13.18 14.89 1.65
CA PRO A 54 14.16 14.52 2.68
C PRO A 54 15.57 14.58 2.11
N ALA A 55 16.52 15.13 2.87
CA ALA A 55 17.92 15.27 2.48
C ALA A 55 18.74 13.99 2.72
N SER A 56 18.23 13.03 3.49
CA SER A 56 18.92 11.77 3.80
C SER A 56 17.95 10.63 4.09
N GLU A 57 18.42 9.39 4.00
CA GLU A 57 17.66 8.20 4.43
C GLU A 57 17.28 8.27 5.92
N ALA A 58 18.17 8.82 6.76
CA ALA A 58 17.92 8.96 8.18
C ALA A 58 16.76 9.93 8.46
N GLU A 59 16.70 11.05 7.73
CA GLU A 59 15.59 11.99 7.80
C GLU A 59 14.30 11.36 7.28
N LEU A 60 14.34 10.71 6.11
CA LEU A 60 13.18 10.01 5.55
C LEU A 60 12.62 8.98 6.54
N LEU A 61 13.50 8.14 7.11
CA LEU A 61 13.10 7.12 8.08
C LEU A 61 12.58 7.76 9.38
N GLY A 62 13.19 8.85 9.85
CA GLY A 62 12.70 9.62 11.01
C GLY A 62 11.28 10.16 10.80
N ARG A 63 11.02 10.76 9.63
CA ARG A 63 9.69 11.22 9.23
C ARG A 63 8.70 10.06 9.16
N ALA A 64 9.05 8.96 8.51
CA ALA A 64 8.20 7.78 8.42
C ALA A 64 7.88 7.18 9.79
N ARG A 65 8.86 7.12 10.71
CA ARG A 65 8.66 6.66 12.09
C ARG A 65 7.69 7.54 12.85
N SER A 66 7.70 8.86 12.60
CA SER A 66 6.74 9.78 13.24
C SER A 66 5.28 9.55 12.82
N LEU A 67 5.05 8.90 11.67
CA LEU A 67 3.71 8.54 11.21
C LEU A 67 3.20 7.24 11.86
N ALA A 68 4.11 6.37 12.33
CA ALA A 68 3.74 5.09 12.92
C ALA A 68 2.77 5.28 14.10
N GLY A 69 1.78 4.40 14.21
CA GLY A 69 0.72 4.43 15.21
C GLY A 69 -0.46 5.35 14.86
N HIS A 70 -0.29 6.33 13.97
CA HIS A 70 -1.36 7.25 13.61
C HIS A 70 -2.37 6.60 12.63
N PRO A 71 -3.67 6.93 12.74
CA PRO A 71 -4.65 6.56 11.74
C PRO A 71 -4.46 7.37 10.46
N LEU A 72 -4.68 6.74 9.30
CA LEU A 72 -4.54 7.38 7.99
C LEU A 72 -5.35 8.68 7.86
N GLY A 73 -6.54 8.74 8.46
CA GLY A 73 -7.41 9.91 8.42
C GLY A 73 -6.81 11.13 9.11
N ALA A 74 -6.10 10.94 10.22
CA ALA A 74 -5.43 12.05 10.92
C ALA A 74 -4.23 12.59 10.11
N ILE A 75 -3.52 11.71 9.40
CA ILE A 75 -2.45 12.12 8.48
C ILE A 75 -3.04 12.85 7.27
N ALA A 76 -4.16 12.36 6.72
CA ALA A 76 -4.85 13.01 5.61
C ALA A 76 -5.33 14.42 5.98
N GLU A 77 -5.90 14.61 7.17
CA GLU A 77 -6.33 15.92 7.67
C GLU A 77 -5.14 16.89 7.80
N ARG A 78 -4.01 16.42 8.36
CA ARG A 78 -2.77 17.22 8.50
C ARG A 78 -2.26 17.75 7.15
N HIS A 79 -2.43 16.96 6.09
CA HIS A 79 -1.94 17.29 4.74
C HIS A 79 -3.05 17.73 3.77
N ALA A 80 -4.27 17.99 4.27
CA ALA A 80 -5.45 18.36 3.48
C ALA A 80 -5.75 17.41 2.31
N VAL A 81 -5.51 16.11 2.48
CA VAL A 81 -5.82 15.08 1.48
C VAL A 81 -7.28 14.61 1.66
N PRO A 82 -8.14 14.73 0.63
CA PRO A 82 -9.55 14.36 0.77
C PRO A 82 -9.78 12.86 1.04
N LEU A 83 -10.60 12.55 2.04
CA LEU A 83 -11.02 11.17 2.34
C LEU A 83 -12.01 10.60 1.31
N ALA A 84 -12.71 11.47 0.56
CA ALA A 84 -13.65 11.04 -0.49
C ALA A 84 -12.96 10.22 -1.61
N ASP A 85 -11.64 10.35 -1.74
CA ASP A 85 -10.85 9.67 -2.76
C ASP A 85 -10.45 8.23 -2.37
N VAL A 86 -10.60 7.86 -1.10
CA VAL A 86 -10.27 6.53 -0.56
C VAL A 86 -11.00 5.41 -1.30
N SER A 87 -12.29 5.60 -1.61
CA SER A 87 -13.11 4.60 -2.31
C SER A 87 -12.95 4.65 -3.83
N ARG A 88 -12.44 5.77 -4.36
CA ARG A 88 -12.36 6.06 -5.80
C ARG A 88 -11.00 5.78 -6.41
N SER A 89 -9.94 5.83 -5.61
CA SER A 89 -8.56 5.75 -6.10
C SER A 89 -7.81 4.52 -5.55
N LYS A 90 -7.45 3.63 -6.47
CA LYS A 90 -6.38 2.66 -6.20
C LYS A 90 -5.10 3.46 -5.93
N GLY A 91 -4.47 3.23 -4.79
CA GLY A 91 -3.21 3.91 -4.43
C GLY A 91 -3.37 5.18 -3.59
N TRP A 92 -4.57 5.51 -3.09
CA TRP A 92 -4.77 6.67 -2.18
C TRP A 92 -3.78 6.69 -1.01
N ILE A 93 -3.58 5.54 -0.37
CA ILE A 93 -2.68 5.40 0.79
C ILE A 93 -1.23 5.71 0.39
N GLY A 94 -0.78 5.18 -0.76
CA GLY A 94 0.54 5.49 -1.30
C GLY A 94 0.69 7.00 -1.53
N LYS A 95 -0.31 7.64 -2.14
CA LYS A 95 -0.28 9.08 -2.41
C LYS A 95 -0.24 9.93 -1.15
N LEU A 96 -1.00 9.55 -0.13
CA LEU A 96 -0.97 10.21 1.17
C LEU A 96 0.45 10.17 1.76
N LEU A 97 1.09 9.00 1.74
CA LEU A 97 2.43 8.83 2.28
C LEU A 97 3.51 9.55 1.45
N GLU A 98 3.41 9.54 0.12
CA GLU A 98 4.28 10.35 -0.76
C GLU A 98 4.25 11.83 -0.34
N ILE A 99 3.05 12.40 -0.19
CA ILE A 99 2.86 13.81 0.23
C ILE A 99 3.41 14.02 1.64
N SER A 100 3.11 13.10 2.55
CA SER A 100 3.49 13.22 3.98
C SER A 100 5.00 13.11 4.18
N LEU A 101 5.72 12.42 3.28
CA LEU A 101 7.16 12.17 3.39
C LEU A 101 8.00 13.08 2.49
N GLY A 102 7.38 13.81 1.55
CA GLY A 102 8.08 14.68 0.61
C GLY A 102 8.67 13.93 -0.59
N ALA A 103 7.94 12.96 -1.14
CA ALA A 103 8.34 12.26 -2.36
C ALA A 103 8.44 13.23 -3.55
N THR A 104 9.36 12.96 -4.48
CA THR A 104 9.73 13.85 -5.59
C THR A 104 9.53 13.24 -6.97
N ALA A 105 9.17 11.96 -7.07
CA ALA A 105 9.01 11.30 -8.36
C ALA A 105 8.02 12.04 -9.26
N SER A 106 8.50 12.44 -10.44
CA SER A 106 7.70 13.10 -11.47
C SER A 106 7.14 12.11 -12.49
N SER A 107 7.67 10.88 -12.51
CA SER A 107 7.29 9.81 -13.43
C SER A 107 7.06 8.47 -12.70
N ARG A 108 6.40 7.52 -13.38
CA ARG A 108 6.11 6.18 -12.81
C ARG A 108 7.33 5.26 -12.72
N GLY A 109 8.41 5.58 -13.43
CA GLY A 109 9.60 4.73 -13.54
C GLY A 109 10.60 4.96 -12.41
N GLU A 110 10.71 6.19 -11.94
CA GLU A 110 11.73 6.59 -10.97
C GLU A 110 11.35 6.23 -9.54
N PRO A 111 12.31 6.00 -8.63
CA PRO A 111 12.04 5.85 -7.21
C PRO A 111 11.32 7.07 -6.63
N ASP A 112 10.42 6.84 -5.67
CA ASP A 112 9.61 7.89 -5.05
C ASP A 112 10.46 9.02 -4.45
N PHE A 113 11.62 8.70 -3.88
CA PHE A 113 12.61 9.65 -3.38
C PHE A 113 13.88 9.61 -4.24
N GLN A 114 13.82 10.24 -5.41
CA GLN A 114 14.84 10.16 -6.47
C GLN A 114 16.27 10.40 -5.99
N LEU A 115 16.50 11.48 -5.22
CA LEU A 115 17.85 11.83 -4.72
C LEU A 115 18.43 10.78 -3.76
N LEU A 116 17.57 10.01 -3.10
CA LEU A 116 17.97 8.94 -2.19
C LEU A 116 17.97 7.57 -2.86
N GLY A 117 17.42 7.45 -4.06
CA GLY A 117 17.19 6.16 -4.73
C GLY A 117 16.23 5.23 -3.97
N VAL A 118 15.36 5.78 -3.10
CA VAL A 118 14.44 4.99 -2.26
C VAL A 118 13.05 4.92 -2.89
N GLU A 119 12.53 3.71 -3.01
CA GLU A 119 11.14 3.43 -3.39
C GLU A 119 10.25 3.28 -2.13
N LEU A 120 9.07 3.90 -2.13
CA LEU A 120 8.07 3.73 -1.08
C LEU A 120 7.13 2.57 -1.43
N LYS A 121 6.98 1.61 -0.53
CA LYS A 121 5.97 0.55 -0.67
C LYS A 121 5.12 0.41 0.57
N THR A 122 3.81 0.57 0.37
CA THR A 122 2.83 0.18 1.39
C THR A 122 2.58 -1.31 1.33
N VAL A 123 2.43 -1.93 2.50
CA VAL A 123 2.10 -3.36 2.61
C VAL A 123 0.91 -3.52 3.57
N PRO A 124 -0.25 -3.98 3.09
CA PRO A 124 -1.37 -4.27 3.97
C PRO A 124 -1.06 -5.50 4.82
N VAL A 125 -1.24 -5.38 6.13
CA VAL A 125 -0.96 -6.42 7.11
C VAL A 125 -2.18 -6.70 8.00
N ASP A 126 -2.28 -7.93 8.49
CA ASP A 126 -3.27 -8.29 9.52
C ASP A 126 -2.87 -7.83 10.92
N LEU A 127 -3.67 -8.23 11.92
CA LEU A 127 -3.46 -7.89 13.33
C LEU A 127 -2.14 -8.44 13.86
N GLU A 128 -1.63 -9.53 13.26
CA GLU A 128 -0.34 -10.13 13.58
C GLU A 128 0.81 -9.53 12.76
N GLY A 129 0.57 -8.48 11.96
CA GLY A 129 1.57 -7.82 11.13
C GLY A 129 1.97 -8.62 9.89
N ARG A 130 1.18 -9.61 9.48
CA ARG A 130 1.50 -10.50 8.34
C ARG A 130 0.91 -9.95 7.05
N PRO A 131 1.71 -9.85 5.96
CA PRO A 131 1.18 -9.55 4.64
C PRO A 131 0.21 -10.65 4.17
N LYS A 132 -0.92 -10.23 3.61
CA LYS A 132 -1.96 -11.11 3.07
C LYS A 132 -1.99 -11.17 1.54
N GLU A 133 -1.44 -10.16 0.88
CA GLU A 133 -1.43 -10.05 -0.58
C GLU A 133 -0.03 -9.81 -1.13
N SER A 134 0.13 -10.08 -2.42
CA SER A 134 1.35 -9.82 -3.16
C SER A 134 1.55 -8.32 -3.37
N THR A 135 2.77 -7.81 -3.19
CA THR A 135 3.06 -6.38 -3.37
C THR A 135 3.46 -6.08 -4.81
N PHE A 136 2.84 -5.08 -5.43
CA PHE A 136 3.22 -4.60 -6.76
C PHE A 136 4.64 -3.99 -6.76
N VAL A 137 5.46 -4.37 -7.74
CA VAL A 137 6.80 -3.80 -7.97
C VAL A 137 6.75 -2.77 -9.09
N CYS A 138 6.54 -3.23 -10.34
CA CYS A 138 6.46 -2.39 -11.52
C CYS A 138 5.65 -3.08 -12.64
N SER A 139 5.28 -2.31 -13.67
CA SER A 139 4.70 -2.89 -14.89
C SER A 139 5.81 -3.59 -15.69
N ALA A 140 5.47 -4.70 -16.35
CA ALA A 140 6.44 -5.44 -17.14
C ALA A 140 6.62 -4.82 -18.54
N PRO A 141 7.85 -4.53 -18.99
CA PRO A 141 8.12 -4.02 -20.32
C PRO A 141 8.13 -5.18 -21.34
N LEU A 142 6.97 -5.81 -21.60
CA LEU A 142 6.86 -7.07 -22.34
C LEU A 142 7.54 -7.09 -23.71
N GLU A 143 7.64 -5.94 -24.38
CA GLU A 143 8.30 -5.79 -25.68
C GLU A 143 9.82 -5.93 -25.60
N THR A 144 10.45 -5.40 -24.55
CA THR A 144 11.92 -5.36 -24.43
C THR A 144 12.46 -6.26 -23.31
N MET A 145 11.58 -6.87 -22.51
CA MET A 145 11.94 -7.62 -21.32
C MET A 145 12.94 -8.76 -21.60
N GLY A 146 12.80 -9.46 -22.73
CA GLY A 146 13.68 -10.57 -23.11
C GLY A 146 15.13 -10.14 -23.38
N GLU A 147 15.38 -8.85 -23.62
CA GLU A 147 16.70 -8.29 -23.92
C GLU A 147 17.40 -7.71 -22.68
N LEU A 148 16.67 -7.59 -21.57
CA LEU A 148 17.16 -6.95 -20.35
C LEU A 148 17.83 -7.96 -19.41
N SER A 149 19.09 -7.71 -19.06
CA SER A 149 19.72 -8.39 -17.93
C SER A 149 19.08 -7.96 -16.60
N TRP A 150 19.30 -8.75 -15.55
CA TRP A 150 18.85 -8.42 -14.18
C TRP A 150 19.34 -7.04 -13.73
N GLU A 151 20.61 -6.72 -14.00
CA GLU A 151 21.27 -5.49 -13.58
C GLU A 151 20.60 -4.24 -14.18
N ARG A 152 20.04 -4.40 -15.38
CA ARG A 152 19.32 -3.36 -16.14
C ARG A 152 17.80 -3.48 -16.01
N SER A 153 17.30 -4.40 -15.18
CA SER A 153 15.87 -4.63 -15.05
C SER A 153 15.20 -3.55 -14.20
N PRO A 154 13.96 -3.14 -14.54
CA PRO A 154 13.19 -2.21 -13.72
C PRO A 154 12.82 -2.81 -12.35
N VAL A 155 12.81 -4.14 -12.24
CA VAL A 155 12.56 -4.82 -10.96
C VAL A 155 13.70 -4.58 -10.00
N ARG A 156 14.96 -4.80 -10.43
CA ARG A 156 16.13 -4.55 -9.60
C ARG A 156 16.22 -3.09 -9.20
N GLU A 157 16.02 -2.16 -10.14
CA GLU A 157 16.02 -0.73 -9.85
C GLU A 157 15.00 -0.36 -8.74
N LYS A 158 13.77 -0.85 -8.85
CA LYS A 158 12.70 -0.60 -7.88
C LYS A 158 12.88 -1.29 -6.53
N LEU A 159 13.68 -2.35 -6.47
CA LEU A 159 13.91 -3.12 -5.24
C LEU A 159 15.26 -2.82 -4.59
N ALA A 160 16.15 -2.06 -5.24
CA ALA A 160 17.48 -1.75 -4.73
C ALA A 160 17.45 -1.12 -3.33
N ARG A 161 16.47 -0.24 -3.08
CA ARG A 161 16.23 0.37 -1.78
C ARG A 161 14.75 0.67 -1.58
N VAL A 162 14.13 0.04 -0.59
CA VAL A 162 12.69 0.15 -0.34
C VAL A 162 12.41 0.60 1.09
N LEU A 163 11.60 1.65 1.24
CA LEU A 163 10.93 2.00 2.47
C LEU A 163 9.58 1.27 2.53
N TRP A 164 9.54 0.19 3.29
CA TRP A 164 8.32 -0.55 3.60
C TRP A 164 7.53 0.18 4.68
N VAL A 165 6.24 0.41 4.42
CA VAL A 165 5.29 0.99 5.39
C VAL A 165 4.12 0.02 5.55
N PRO A 166 4.08 -0.78 6.63
CA PRO A 166 2.93 -1.63 6.93
C PRO A 166 1.68 -0.79 7.21
N ILE A 167 0.53 -1.23 6.73
CA ILE A 167 -0.75 -0.58 6.95
C ILE A 167 -1.73 -1.64 7.46
N GLU A 168 -2.38 -1.38 8.58
CA GLU A 168 -3.43 -2.25 9.10
C GLU A 168 -4.49 -2.49 8.01
N ALA A 169 -4.85 -3.74 7.75
CA ALA A 169 -5.81 -4.12 6.70
C ALA A 169 -6.88 -5.09 7.20
N THR A 170 -7.29 -4.90 8.45
CA THR A 170 -8.42 -5.60 9.08
C THR A 170 -9.72 -5.24 8.34
N PRO A 171 -10.48 -6.23 7.81
CA PRO A 171 -11.69 -5.97 7.01
C PRO A 171 -12.72 -5.06 7.68
N GLU A 172 -12.84 -5.16 9.01
CA GLU A 172 -13.80 -4.43 9.83
C GLU A 172 -13.38 -2.97 10.09
N VAL A 173 -12.12 -2.62 9.78
CA VAL A 173 -11.56 -1.28 10.03
C VAL A 173 -11.62 -0.45 8.74
N PRO A 174 -12.45 0.62 8.69
CA PRO A 174 -12.51 1.49 7.52
C PRO A 174 -11.16 2.18 7.30
N VAL A 175 -10.82 2.44 6.03
CA VAL A 175 -9.48 2.93 5.65
C VAL A 175 -8.98 4.13 6.45
N PRO A 176 -9.78 5.19 6.69
CA PRO A 176 -9.32 6.33 7.49
C PRO A 176 -8.91 5.98 8.93
N TYR A 177 -9.41 4.87 9.49
CA TYR A 177 -9.11 4.43 10.85
C TYR A 177 -7.99 3.40 10.92
N ARG A 178 -7.52 2.89 9.77
CA ARG A 178 -6.39 1.97 9.71
C ARG A 178 -5.13 2.68 10.17
N ARG A 179 -4.35 2.02 11.02
CA ARG A 179 -3.09 2.56 11.54
C ARG A 179 -1.92 2.31 10.60
N ILE A 180 -1.00 3.25 10.60
CA ILE A 180 0.32 3.12 9.96
C ILE A 180 1.24 2.33 10.91
N GLY A 181 1.89 1.29 10.41
CA GLY A 181 2.87 0.49 11.15
C GLY A 181 4.25 1.15 11.21
N MET A 182 5.17 0.52 11.96
CA MET A 182 6.56 0.96 12.02
C MET A 182 7.22 0.78 10.64
N PRO A 183 7.83 1.81 10.03
CA PRO A 183 8.49 1.65 8.74
C PRO A 183 9.76 0.81 8.85
N LEU A 184 10.11 0.14 7.74
CA LEU A 184 11.34 -0.64 7.60
C LEU A 184 12.05 -0.21 6.32
N LEU A 185 13.29 0.24 6.45
CA LEU A 185 14.15 0.52 5.31
C LEU A 185 14.96 -0.75 4.98
N TRP A 186 14.81 -1.24 3.76
CA TRP A 186 15.32 -2.55 3.33
C TRP A 186 16.05 -2.45 1.99
N SER A 187 17.06 -3.30 1.84
CA SER A 187 17.68 -3.66 0.57
C SER A 187 17.80 -5.19 0.53
N PRO A 188 17.73 -5.83 -0.65
CA PRO A 188 17.93 -7.27 -0.76
C PRO A 188 19.26 -7.69 -0.15
N SER A 189 19.27 -8.76 0.63
CA SER A 189 20.52 -9.46 0.95
C SER A 189 21.10 -10.13 -0.30
N PRO A 190 22.38 -10.53 -0.31
CA PRO A 190 22.95 -11.27 -1.44
C PRO A 190 22.13 -12.51 -1.83
N GLU A 191 21.61 -13.26 -0.85
CA GLU A 191 20.82 -14.46 -1.07
C GLU A 191 19.42 -14.14 -1.65
N GLU A 192 18.81 -13.04 -1.16
CA GLU A 192 17.55 -12.54 -1.70
C GLU A 192 17.73 -12.05 -3.13
N GLU A 193 18.83 -11.35 -3.43
CA GLU A 193 19.14 -10.87 -4.78
C GLU A 193 19.37 -12.03 -5.75
N VAL A 194 20.06 -13.10 -5.34
CA VAL A 194 20.22 -14.31 -6.15
C VAL A 194 18.86 -14.93 -6.51
N THR A 195 17.95 -15.02 -5.55
CA THR A 195 16.63 -15.62 -5.78
C THR A 195 15.76 -14.72 -6.66
N LEU A 196 15.73 -13.41 -6.41
CA LEU A 196 15.03 -12.43 -7.23
C LEU A 196 15.55 -12.42 -8.67
N LYS A 197 16.87 -12.50 -8.84
CA LYS A 197 17.51 -12.61 -10.16
C LYS A 197 17.07 -13.87 -10.89
N ARG A 198 17.12 -15.02 -10.22
CA ARG A 198 16.69 -16.30 -10.82
C ARG A 198 15.24 -16.22 -11.29
N ASP A 199 14.34 -15.71 -10.44
CA ASP A 199 12.93 -15.57 -10.80
C ASP A 199 12.75 -14.59 -11.98
N TRP A 200 13.51 -13.49 -12.01
CA TRP A 200 13.49 -12.55 -13.14
C TRP A 200 13.94 -13.22 -14.43
N ASP A 201 15.09 -13.92 -14.42
CA ASP A 201 15.65 -14.59 -15.60
C ASP A 201 14.66 -15.63 -16.14
N GLU A 202 14.03 -16.41 -15.27
CA GLU A 202 13.05 -17.44 -15.64
C GLU A 202 11.77 -16.83 -16.25
N LEU A 203 11.37 -15.64 -15.79
CA LEU A 203 10.22 -14.90 -16.32
C LEU A 203 10.58 -14.17 -17.63
N SER A 204 11.77 -13.58 -17.74
CA SER A 204 12.22 -12.83 -18.92
C SER A 204 12.49 -13.74 -20.10
N GLU A 205 13.06 -14.91 -19.86
CA GLU A 205 13.29 -15.91 -20.90
C GLU A 205 11.96 -16.35 -21.54
N ARG A 206 10.93 -16.64 -20.73
CA ARG A 206 9.61 -17.03 -21.25
C ARG A 206 8.94 -15.90 -22.02
N VAL A 207 9.00 -14.67 -21.51
CA VAL A 207 8.45 -13.50 -22.21
C VAL A 207 9.18 -13.28 -23.54
N GLY A 208 10.51 -13.36 -23.54
CA GLY A 208 11.33 -13.17 -24.74
C GLY A 208 11.11 -14.23 -25.82
N LYS A 209 10.74 -15.46 -25.42
CA LYS A 209 10.33 -16.54 -26.34
C LYS A 209 8.88 -16.42 -26.80
N GLY A 210 8.12 -15.41 -26.36
CA GLY A 210 6.70 -15.24 -26.71
C GLY A 210 5.72 -16.07 -25.89
N HIS A 211 6.18 -16.80 -24.88
CA HIS A 211 5.36 -17.69 -24.05
C HIS A 211 4.69 -16.95 -22.87
N VAL A 212 4.34 -15.67 -23.06
CA VAL A 212 3.79 -14.81 -21.99
C VAL A 212 2.47 -15.34 -21.43
N GLU A 213 1.65 -16.00 -22.26
CA GLU A 213 0.36 -16.55 -21.85
C GLU A 213 0.49 -17.85 -21.04
N GLU A 214 1.61 -18.56 -21.16
CA GLU A 214 1.93 -19.75 -20.34
C GLU A 214 2.34 -19.38 -18.91
N ILE A 215 2.64 -18.11 -18.66
CA ILE A 215 3.09 -17.65 -17.34
C ILE A 215 1.93 -17.66 -16.35
N THR A 216 1.97 -18.63 -15.45
CA THR A 216 1.02 -18.79 -14.34
C THR A 216 1.53 -18.14 -13.06
N ALA A 217 0.65 -17.97 -12.08
CA ALA A 217 0.99 -17.41 -10.77
C ALA A 217 1.93 -18.29 -9.92
N HIS A 218 2.23 -19.52 -10.34
CA HIS A 218 3.10 -20.47 -9.64
C HIS A 218 4.58 -20.32 -9.99
N ILE A 219 4.90 -19.65 -11.09
CA ILE A 219 6.29 -19.42 -11.52
C ILE A 219 6.94 -18.37 -10.60
N GLY A 220 8.21 -18.62 -10.24
CA GLY A 220 9.04 -17.78 -9.38
C GLY A 220 8.82 -17.99 -7.87
N CYS A 221 9.89 -17.89 -7.08
CA CYS A 221 9.92 -18.13 -5.63
C CYS A 221 9.57 -16.91 -4.78
N HIS A 222 10.04 -15.74 -5.17
CA HIS A 222 9.85 -14.45 -4.51
C HIS A 222 9.18 -13.44 -5.44
N LEU A 223 9.52 -13.47 -6.73
CA LEU A 223 8.97 -12.60 -7.76
C LEU A 223 8.01 -13.39 -8.65
N GLN A 224 6.88 -12.78 -9.02
CA GLN A 224 5.92 -13.36 -9.95
C GLN A 224 5.39 -12.32 -10.94
N LEU A 225 5.03 -12.79 -12.14
CA LEU A 225 4.40 -11.97 -13.16
C LEU A 225 2.89 -12.26 -13.19
N ARG A 226 2.06 -11.22 -13.11
CA ARG A 226 0.58 -11.36 -13.11
C ARG A 226 -0.07 -10.37 -14.09
N PRO A 227 -1.29 -10.66 -14.58
CA PRO A 227 -2.10 -9.68 -15.30
C PRO A 227 -2.28 -8.38 -14.49
N LYS A 228 -2.21 -7.22 -15.16
CA LYS A 228 -2.41 -5.88 -14.57
C LYS A 228 -3.45 -5.09 -15.35
N GLY A 229 -4.72 -5.21 -14.97
CA GLY A 229 -5.80 -4.40 -15.56
C GLY A 229 -7.11 -5.18 -15.61
N ALA A 230 -8.22 -4.47 -15.79
CA ALA A 230 -9.55 -5.09 -15.79
C ALA A 230 -9.94 -5.64 -17.16
N ASN A 231 -9.56 -4.99 -18.28
CA ASN A 231 -10.18 -5.23 -19.58
C ASN A 231 -9.17 -5.25 -20.74
N ALA A 232 -9.50 -5.97 -21.82
CA ALA A 232 -8.71 -6.12 -23.05
C ALA A 232 -8.36 -4.80 -23.77
N ARG A 233 -9.09 -3.70 -23.51
CA ARG A 233 -8.76 -2.34 -23.99
C ARG A 233 -7.43 -1.80 -23.45
N SER A 234 -6.83 -2.48 -22.48
CA SER A 234 -5.55 -2.14 -21.87
C SER A 234 -4.36 -2.81 -22.57
N ALA A 235 -4.58 -3.47 -23.71
CA ALA A 235 -3.54 -4.23 -24.41
C ALA A 235 -2.25 -3.42 -24.59
N ARG A 236 -1.12 -4.13 -24.47
CA ARG A 236 0.23 -3.61 -24.64
C ARG A 236 0.94 -4.43 -25.70
N TRP A 237 1.99 -3.85 -26.28
CA TRP A 237 2.87 -4.59 -27.16
C TRP A 237 3.66 -5.63 -26.35
N GLY A 238 3.84 -6.79 -26.95
CA GLY A 238 4.68 -7.91 -26.51
C GLY A 238 5.16 -8.67 -27.76
N VAL A 239 5.71 -9.86 -27.59
CA VAL A 239 6.26 -10.69 -28.68
C VAL A 239 5.59 -12.08 -28.71
N ASN A 240 5.49 -12.70 -29.88
CA ASN A 240 5.08 -14.10 -30.07
C ASN A 240 6.31 -15.03 -30.22
N GLU A 241 6.07 -16.32 -30.45
CA GLU A 241 7.11 -17.35 -30.63
C GLU A 241 8.03 -17.08 -31.83
N GLU A 242 7.52 -16.41 -32.86
CA GLU A 242 8.27 -15.98 -34.03
C GLU A 242 9.10 -14.69 -33.82
N GLY A 243 8.91 -14.01 -32.69
CA GLY A 243 9.56 -12.73 -32.37
C GLY A 243 8.84 -11.49 -32.94
N ASP A 244 7.68 -11.67 -33.56
CA ASP A 244 6.83 -10.59 -34.08
C ASP A 244 6.09 -9.84 -32.97
N PRO A 245 5.92 -8.51 -33.08
CA PRO A 245 5.15 -7.73 -32.13
C PRO A 245 3.65 -8.09 -32.13
N ILE A 246 3.12 -8.44 -30.96
CA ILE A 246 1.70 -8.76 -30.76
C ILE A 246 1.05 -7.89 -29.66
N ARG A 247 -0.28 -7.83 -29.66
CA ARG A 247 -1.06 -7.20 -28.59
C ARG A 247 -1.44 -8.26 -27.53
N THR A 248 -0.88 -8.14 -26.33
CA THR A 248 -1.21 -9.00 -25.17
C THR A 248 -1.73 -8.19 -23.99
N LEU A 249 -2.35 -8.85 -23.02
CA LEU A 249 -2.77 -8.22 -21.77
C LEU A 249 -1.54 -7.72 -21.00
N PRO A 250 -1.60 -6.49 -20.45
CA PRO A 250 -0.52 -5.94 -19.64
C PRO A 250 -0.22 -6.87 -18.46
N ARG A 251 1.07 -7.11 -18.23
CA ARG A 251 1.57 -7.86 -17.08
C ARG A 251 2.34 -6.94 -16.13
N ALA A 252 2.51 -7.39 -14.89
CA ALA A 252 3.28 -6.69 -13.87
C ALA A 252 3.94 -7.62 -12.89
N PHE A 253 5.03 -7.16 -12.32
CA PHE A 253 5.77 -7.85 -11.28
C PHE A 253 5.15 -7.60 -9.92
N TYR A 254 5.07 -8.68 -9.16
CA TYR A 254 4.67 -8.65 -7.76
C TYR A 254 5.65 -9.48 -6.93
N LEU A 255 5.97 -9.00 -5.74
CA LEU A 255 6.60 -9.83 -4.71
C LEU A 255 5.54 -10.70 -4.06
N ARG A 256 5.87 -11.96 -3.81
CA ARG A 256 5.01 -12.89 -3.07
C ARG A 256 4.82 -12.42 -1.64
N ALA A 257 3.62 -12.61 -1.11
CA ALA A 257 3.30 -12.28 0.29
C ALA A 257 4.21 -13.03 1.29
N SER A 258 4.63 -14.25 0.95
CA SER A 258 5.59 -15.03 1.75
C SER A 258 6.95 -14.34 1.85
N PHE A 259 7.49 -13.87 0.73
CA PHE A 259 8.77 -13.16 0.71
C PHE A 259 8.69 -11.85 1.49
N VAL A 260 7.65 -11.04 1.27
CA VAL A 260 7.48 -9.78 2.03
C VAL A 260 7.32 -10.06 3.52
N ARG A 261 6.65 -11.16 3.91
CA ARG A 261 6.57 -11.60 5.31
C ARG A 261 7.94 -11.89 5.90
N GLU A 262 8.81 -12.58 5.18
CA GLU A 262 10.18 -12.88 5.61
C GLU A 262 11.00 -11.60 5.77
N VAL A 263 10.90 -10.66 4.83
CA VAL A 263 11.53 -9.34 4.89
C VAL A 263 11.11 -8.58 6.15
N LEU A 264 9.79 -8.48 6.39
CA LEU A 264 9.27 -7.79 7.58
C LEU A 264 9.67 -8.51 8.87
N ALA A 265 9.56 -9.83 8.93
CA ALA A 265 9.92 -10.62 10.10
C ALA A 265 11.39 -10.44 10.49
N ARG A 266 12.30 -10.43 9.51
CA ARG A 266 13.73 -10.18 9.74
C ARG A 266 13.97 -8.74 10.18
N GLY A 267 13.31 -7.77 9.54
CA GLY A 267 13.47 -6.35 9.86
C GLY A 267 12.99 -5.96 11.27
N TYR A 268 12.01 -6.68 11.82
CA TYR A 268 11.51 -6.47 13.18
C TYR A 268 12.02 -7.48 14.20
N ALA A 269 12.87 -8.43 13.80
CA ALA A 269 13.47 -9.35 14.74
C ALA A 269 14.31 -8.56 15.77
N PRO A 270 14.20 -8.88 17.07
CA PRO A 270 15.02 -8.22 18.08
C PRO A 270 16.49 -8.48 17.76
N SER A 271 17.28 -7.41 17.75
CA SER A 271 18.71 -7.42 17.44
C SER A 271 19.44 -8.29 18.49
N GLY A 272 19.64 -9.58 18.22
CA GLY A 272 20.30 -10.45 19.22
C GLY A 272 20.15 -11.97 19.09
N ARG A 273 19.59 -12.52 18.01
CA ARG A 273 19.74 -13.96 17.74
C ARG A 273 20.17 -14.18 16.30
N SER A 274 21.47 -14.33 16.10
CA SER A 274 21.94 -15.20 15.02
C SER A 274 21.59 -16.65 15.43
N PRO A 275 21.15 -17.51 14.50
CA PRO A 275 21.11 -18.95 14.74
C PRO A 275 22.52 -19.48 15.09
#